data_AF-A0A0D2AGK9-F1
#
_entry.id   AF-A0A0D2AGK9-F1
#
_cell.length_a   1.000
_cell.length_b   1.000
_cell.length_c   1.000
_cell.angle_alpha   90.00
_cell.angle_beta   90.00
_cell.angle_gamma   90.00
#
_symmetry.space_group_name_H-M   'P 1'
#
loop_
_entity.id
_entity.type
_entity.pdbx_description
1 polymer ?
#
loop_
_entity_poly.entity_id
_entity_poly.type
_entity_poly.pdbx_seq_one_letter_code
_entity_poly.pdbx_strand_id
1 'polypeptide(L)'
;MDNLLYDTSWNLYTISSPTNGLLTLLNPSLPSSTPLTNTVSDTEILEKHTYAFRQSLARKRPRYEEQEEKDKIGGLRMCTWSRLRSMTSSLTLESDIGATRKKPRQQQEPSSSARTGQKRKYGGGGGGLLRGDVYHDADDDDNDSTGEYLTGVVINMIYDKTTYRFVLLTTTNTTTSPLDSPSTTKKARTTRSSPRNRTGSHIQEAQSVTNTNAILLLAKCNPSTYKSLTTYLDTTFSIPETCITPLKPSAQFLQHTLETYMSSTYQELTRHAYDGGDDSGDNSLHATPRSANFKSIFGTLRMTISFAPPVAPKLKSLDVELPSETLLIALNENQNQNRREDSDGDGDGNERKIMAVVAAWIENRTGLKLPLTQKAMTTENKSHDDVGKENRRPDLQENMSEKESKEAADESVAPPPIPPMRLSRIMSAAYAISSEGRLKFSAKAMEMCEHDRDDLGHDPHESDDIYDENNMVRKANYTLLREMLREAGRQNAE
;
A
#
# COMPACT_ATOMS: atom_id res chain seq x y z
N MET A 1 -8.61 -0.67 7.95
CA MET A 1 -8.82 -1.34 6.64
C MET A 1 -9.93 -2.36 6.79
N ASP A 2 -10.95 -2.39 5.92
CA ASP A 2 -12.07 -3.32 6.10
C ASP A 2 -11.64 -4.80 6.09
N ASN A 3 -12.09 -5.56 7.11
CA ASN A 3 -11.82 -7.01 7.28
C ASN A 3 -12.26 -7.84 6.06
N LEU A 4 -13.12 -7.28 5.20
CA LEU A 4 -13.60 -7.90 3.97
C LEU A 4 -12.49 -8.13 2.92
N LEU A 5 -11.35 -7.42 3.01
CA LEU A 5 -10.22 -7.60 2.09
C LEU A 5 -9.33 -8.79 2.45
N TYR A 6 -9.45 -9.30 3.68
CA TYR A 6 -8.61 -10.35 4.22
C TYR A 6 -9.13 -11.76 3.90
N ASP A 7 -8.21 -12.73 3.90
CA ASP A 7 -8.40 -14.14 3.61
C ASP A 7 -9.08 -14.46 2.28
N THR A 8 -9.09 -13.48 1.37
CA THR A 8 -9.58 -13.62 0.00
C THR A 8 -8.43 -13.47 -0.98
N SER A 9 -8.32 -14.44 -1.90
CA SER A 9 -7.45 -14.30 -3.07
C SER A 9 -8.21 -13.53 -4.14
N TRP A 10 -7.66 -12.38 -4.51
CA TRP A 10 -8.19 -11.44 -5.47
C TRP A 10 -7.48 -11.59 -6.80
N ASN A 11 -8.23 -11.61 -7.90
CA ASN A 11 -7.70 -11.30 -9.22
C ASN A 11 -7.83 -9.79 -9.44
N LEU A 12 -6.78 -9.18 -9.98
CA LEU A 12 -6.67 -7.74 -10.08
C LEU A 12 -6.86 -7.30 -11.53
N TYR A 13 -7.70 -6.30 -11.70
CA TYR A 13 -7.97 -5.66 -12.97
C TYR A 13 -7.85 -4.15 -12.79
N THR A 14 -7.52 -3.46 -13.86
CA THR A 14 -7.60 -2.00 -13.91
C THR A 14 -8.69 -1.58 -14.88
N ILE A 15 -9.33 -0.44 -14.59
CA ILE A 15 -10.25 0.24 -15.50
C ILE A 15 -9.54 1.52 -15.97
N SER A 16 -9.16 1.55 -17.26
CA SER A 16 -8.32 2.60 -17.83
C SER A 16 -9.03 3.91 -18.15
N SER A 17 -10.35 3.88 -18.29
CA SER A 17 -11.14 5.05 -18.65
C SER A 17 -12.46 5.05 -17.88
N PRO A 18 -12.43 5.28 -16.55
CA PRO A 18 -13.66 5.32 -15.80
C PRO A 18 -14.48 6.55 -16.18
N THR A 19 -15.79 6.35 -16.25
CA THR A 19 -16.71 7.46 -16.51
C THR A 19 -17.00 8.23 -15.25
N ASN A 20 -17.39 9.50 -15.39
CA ASN A 20 -17.77 10.35 -14.26
C ASN A 20 -18.86 9.71 -13.39
N GLY A 21 -19.81 8.99 -13.99
CA GLY A 21 -20.85 8.29 -13.24
C GLY A 21 -20.30 7.22 -12.30
N LEU A 22 -19.27 6.47 -12.73
CA LEU A 22 -18.62 5.49 -11.85
C LEU A 22 -17.76 6.18 -10.80
N LEU A 23 -17.02 7.23 -11.17
CA LEU A 23 -16.22 8.00 -10.21
C LEU A 23 -17.08 8.64 -9.13
N THR A 24 -18.24 9.22 -9.46
CA THR A 24 -19.20 9.76 -8.48
C THR A 24 -19.75 8.67 -7.56
N LEU A 25 -19.90 7.44 -8.04
CA LEU A 25 -20.34 6.32 -7.20
C LEU A 25 -19.27 5.94 -6.15
N LEU A 26 -18.00 5.91 -6.58
CA LEU A 26 -16.87 5.58 -5.71
C LEU A 26 -16.52 6.73 -4.74
N ASN A 27 -16.66 7.96 -5.23
CA ASN A 27 -16.34 9.19 -4.53
C ASN A 27 -17.62 9.99 -4.33
N PRO A 28 -18.41 9.70 -3.28
CA PRO A 28 -19.42 10.66 -2.87
C PRO A 28 -18.68 11.96 -2.62
N SER A 29 -19.10 13.05 -3.24
CA SER A 29 -18.58 14.37 -2.91
C SER A 29 -18.54 14.50 -1.39
N LEU A 30 -17.37 14.81 -0.83
CA LEU A 30 -17.18 14.94 0.61
C LEU A 30 -18.38 15.70 1.19
N PRO A 31 -18.95 15.24 2.32
CA PRO A 31 -20.07 15.93 2.91
C PRO A 31 -19.66 17.39 3.08
N SER A 32 -20.30 18.29 2.32
CA SER A 32 -20.31 19.69 2.70
C SER A 32 -20.74 19.71 4.17
N SER A 33 -20.06 20.48 5.01
CA SER A 33 -20.03 20.52 6.48
C SER A 33 -21.35 20.50 7.28
N THR A 34 -22.46 20.13 6.66
CA THR A 34 -23.76 19.78 7.23
C THR A 34 -23.86 18.25 7.40
N PRO A 35 -23.63 17.70 8.60
CA PRO A 35 -23.34 16.27 8.81
C PRO A 35 -24.52 15.30 8.68
N LEU A 36 -25.77 15.77 8.58
CA LEU A 36 -26.93 14.92 8.88
C LEU A 36 -27.88 14.63 7.70
N THR A 37 -27.76 15.32 6.56
CA THR A 37 -28.71 15.14 5.44
C THR A 37 -28.18 14.34 4.26
N ASN A 38 -26.87 14.12 4.16
CA ASN A 38 -26.26 13.52 2.96
C ASN A 38 -26.11 11.99 3.02
N THR A 39 -26.24 11.35 4.19
CA THR A 39 -26.04 9.89 4.31
C THR A 39 -27.17 9.07 3.68
N VAL A 40 -28.40 9.60 3.71
CA VAL A 40 -29.59 8.91 3.18
C VAL A 40 -29.51 8.79 1.65
N SER A 41 -29.05 9.83 0.95
CA SER A 41 -28.95 9.82 -0.52
C SER A 41 -27.92 8.81 -1.02
N ASP A 42 -26.79 8.66 -0.32
CA ASP A 42 -25.75 7.71 -0.70
C ASP A 42 -26.22 6.25 -0.60
N THR A 43 -26.94 5.91 0.47
CA THR A 43 -27.51 4.57 0.63
C THR A 43 -28.54 4.26 -0.45
N GLU A 44 -29.39 5.23 -0.81
CA GLU A 44 -30.38 5.09 -1.88
C GLU A 44 -29.72 4.86 -3.25
N ILE A 45 -28.62 5.56 -3.54
CA ILE A 45 -27.85 5.37 -4.78
C ILE A 45 -27.29 3.95 -4.86
N LEU A 46 -26.65 3.45 -3.78
CA LEU A 46 -26.10 2.08 -3.74
C LEU A 46 -27.20 1.01 -3.81
N GLU A 47 -28.35 1.22 -3.18
CA GLU A 47 -29.51 0.32 -3.29
C GLU A 47 -30.07 0.29 -4.71
N LYS A 48 -30.15 1.45 -5.37
CA LYS A 48 -30.55 1.54 -6.78
C LYS A 48 -29.61 0.75 -7.69
N HIS A 49 -28.29 0.88 -7.50
CA HIS A 49 -27.29 0.09 -8.24
C HIS A 49 -27.38 -1.40 -7.90
N THR A 50 -27.61 -1.75 -6.64
CA THR A 50 -27.85 -3.14 -6.20
C THR A 50 -29.02 -3.76 -6.95
N TYR A 51 -30.15 -3.06 -7.00
CA TYR A 51 -31.35 -3.52 -7.69
C TYR A 51 -31.14 -3.63 -9.20
N ALA A 52 -30.54 -2.61 -9.83
CA ALA A 52 -30.23 -2.60 -11.25
C ALA A 52 -29.28 -3.74 -11.64
N PHE A 53 -28.23 -3.97 -10.85
CA PHE A 53 -27.30 -5.07 -11.08
C PHE A 53 -28.01 -6.42 -10.95
N ARG A 54 -28.82 -6.62 -9.91
CA ARG A 54 -29.61 -7.85 -9.74
C ARG A 54 -30.56 -8.10 -10.91
N GLN A 55 -31.21 -7.07 -11.45
CA GLN A 55 -32.02 -7.20 -12.66
C GLN A 55 -31.17 -7.58 -13.88
N SER A 56 -29.97 -7.01 -14.02
CA SER A 56 -29.07 -7.33 -15.13
C SER A 56 -28.62 -8.78 -15.13
N LEU A 57 -28.46 -9.40 -13.95
CA LEU A 57 -28.13 -10.83 -13.82
C LEU A 57 -29.22 -11.75 -14.37
N ALA A 58 -30.50 -11.34 -14.29
CA ALA A 58 -31.64 -12.11 -14.78
C ALA A 58 -31.93 -11.88 -16.27
N ARG A 59 -31.55 -10.71 -16.80
CA ARG A 59 -31.80 -10.33 -18.19
C ARG A 59 -30.67 -10.90 -19.07
N LYS A 60 -31.00 -11.78 -20.02
CA LYS A 60 -30.12 -12.34 -21.07
C LYS A 60 -29.40 -13.66 -20.75
N ARG A 61 -29.70 -14.35 -19.65
CA ARG A 61 -29.18 -15.71 -19.45
C ARG A 61 -30.13 -16.73 -20.09
N PRO A 62 -29.63 -17.62 -20.97
CA PRO A 62 -30.37 -18.79 -21.38
C PRO A 62 -30.84 -19.58 -20.15
N ARG A 63 -32.08 -20.09 -20.16
CA ARG A 63 -32.65 -20.81 -19.00
C ARG A 63 -31.79 -21.98 -18.53
N TYR A 64 -31.05 -22.62 -19.44
CA TYR A 64 -30.16 -23.74 -19.08
C TYR A 64 -28.98 -23.27 -18.21
N GLU A 65 -28.44 -22.07 -18.44
CA GLU A 65 -27.33 -21.53 -17.63
C GLU A 65 -27.79 -21.19 -16.22
N GLU A 66 -29.00 -20.64 -16.08
CA GLU A 66 -29.59 -20.35 -14.77
C GLU A 66 -29.81 -21.64 -13.97
N GLN A 67 -30.32 -22.69 -14.62
CA GLN A 67 -30.52 -23.99 -13.98
C GLN A 67 -29.17 -24.64 -13.62
N GLU A 68 -28.18 -24.60 -14.51
CA GLU A 68 -26.84 -25.13 -14.25
C GLU A 68 -26.14 -24.36 -13.11
N GLU A 69 -26.25 -23.03 -13.08
CA GLU A 69 -25.73 -22.20 -11.98
C GLU A 69 -26.44 -22.53 -10.67
N LYS A 70 -27.76 -22.65 -10.70
CA LYS A 70 -28.56 -23.06 -9.54
C LYS A 70 -28.16 -24.44 -9.02
N ASP A 71 -27.89 -25.38 -9.91
CA ASP A 71 -27.47 -26.74 -9.52
C ASP A 71 -26.04 -26.75 -8.97
N LYS A 72 -25.12 -26.00 -9.61
CA LYS A 72 -23.70 -25.94 -9.22
C LYS A 72 -23.45 -25.12 -7.96
N ILE A 73 -23.91 -23.88 -7.93
CA ILE A 73 -23.59 -22.90 -6.88
C ILE A 73 -24.81 -22.43 -6.07
N GLY A 74 -26.02 -22.82 -6.47
CA GLY A 74 -27.26 -22.42 -5.80
C GLY A 74 -27.90 -21.19 -6.42
N GLY A 75 -29.07 -20.82 -5.89
CA GLY A 75 -29.72 -19.56 -6.25
C GLY A 75 -29.00 -18.36 -5.60
N LEU A 76 -29.02 -17.21 -6.28
CA LEU A 76 -28.57 -15.95 -5.69
C LEU A 76 -29.51 -15.55 -4.55
N ARG A 77 -29.02 -15.61 -3.31
CA ARG A 77 -29.77 -15.24 -2.10
C ARG A 77 -29.78 -13.74 -1.88
N MET A 78 -28.60 -13.12 -1.98
CA MET A 78 -28.40 -11.72 -1.64
C MET A 78 -27.37 -11.09 -2.57
N CYS A 79 -27.64 -9.85 -2.98
CA CYS A 79 -26.70 -8.98 -3.66
C CYS A 79 -26.69 -7.67 -2.88
N THR A 80 -25.52 -7.18 -2.49
CA THR A 80 -25.39 -5.89 -1.78
C THR A 80 -24.23 -5.08 -2.35
N TRP A 81 -24.43 -3.77 -2.40
CA TRP A 81 -23.39 -2.78 -2.66
C TRP A 81 -23.21 -1.99 -1.37
N SER A 82 -21.99 -1.91 -0.88
CA SER A 82 -21.65 -1.16 0.33
C SER A 82 -20.39 -0.36 0.08
N ARG A 83 -20.36 0.90 0.51
CA ARG A 83 -19.14 1.71 0.46
C ARG A 83 -18.10 1.12 1.40
N LEU A 84 -16.85 1.10 0.97
CA LEU A 84 -15.73 0.83 1.87
C LEU A 84 -15.64 1.98 2.85
N ARG A 85 -15.47 1.68 4.14
CA ARG A 85 -15.21 2.74 5.11
C ARG A 85 -13.94 3.47 4.68
N SER A 86 -14.01 4.80 4.58
CA SER A 86 -12.87 5.62 4.17
C SER A 86 -11.69 5.26 5.06
N MET A 87 -10.59 4.83 4.46
CA MET A 87 -9.40 4.40 5.19
C MET A 87 -8.51 5.63 5.47
N THR A 88 -9.11 6.68 6.02
CA THR A 88 -8.36 7.86 6.47
C THR A 88 -7.48 7.48 7.65
N SER A 89 -6.21 7.85 7.59
CA SER A 89 -5.22 7.65 8.66
C SER A 89 -5.24 8.82 9.67
N SER A 90 -6.38 9.49 9.82
CA SER A 90 -6.47 10.82 10.42
C SER A 90 -7.70 10.93 11.31
N LEU A 91 -7.47 10.73 12.61
CA LEU A 91 -8.00 11.51 13.74
C LEU A 91 -9.01 12.62 13.39
N THR A 92 -10.24 12.27 13.04
CA THR A 92 -11.39 13.16 13.25
C THR A 92 -12.51 12.32 13.86
N LEU A 93 -12.75 12.54 15.16
CA LEU A 93 -13.85 11.97 15.91
C LEU A 93 -15.18 12.33 15.22
N GLU A 94 -15.76 11.37 14.50
CA GLU A 94 -17.19 11.31 14.28
C GLU A 94 -17.67 9.91 14.66
N SER A 95 -18.04 9.80 15.93
CA SER A 95 -18.72 8.65 16.50
C SER A 95 -20.17 8.65 16.00
N ASP A 96 -20.56 7.68 15.17
CA ASP A 96 -21.93 7.21 15.18
C ASP A 96 -22.17 5.84 14.49
N ILE A 97 -23.07 5.07 15.11
CA ILE A 97 -23.74 3.82 14.66
C ILE A 97 -23.04 2.47 15.00
N GLY A 98 -23.29 2.00 16.23
CA GLY A 98 -24.28 0.94 16.46
C GLY A 98 -24.07 -0.45 15.83
N ALA A 99 -22.92 -1.11 16.05
CA ALA A 99 -22.78 -2.54 15.79
C ALA A 99 -23.15 -3.38 17.03
N THR A 100 -24.36 -3.94 17.05
CA THR A 100 -24.77 -4.91 18.08
C THR A 100 -24.07 -6.26 17.86
N ARG A 101 -22.82 -6.38 18.33
CA ARG A 101 -22.15 -7.68 18.46
C ARG A 101 -22.76 -8.48 19.62
N LYS A 102 -23.59 -9.46 19.30
CA LYS A 102 -23.98 -10.52 20.24
C LYS A 102 -22.75 -11.36 20.57
N LYS A 103 -22.17 -11.15 21.76
CA LYS A 103 -21.16 -12.04 22.34
C LYS A 103 -21.76 -13.45 22.52
N PRO A 104 -21.09 -14.53 22.11
CA PRO A 104 -21.48 -15.88 22.53
C PRO A 104 -21.23 -16.02 24.03
N ARG A 105 -22.30 -16.32 24.75
CA ARG A 105 -22.31 -16.59 26.19
C ARG A 105 -21.49 -17.86 26.47
N GLN A 106 -20.22 -17.70 26.84
CA GLN A 106 -19.43 -18.78 27.43
C GLN A 106 -20.08 -19.19 28.76
N GLN A 107 -20.50 -20.45 28.85
CA GLN A 107 -20.87 -21.09 30.10
C GLN A 107 -19.60 -21.27 30.93
N GLN A 108 -19.51 -20.50 32.01
CA GLN A 108 -18.53 -20.67 33.08
C GLN A 108 -19.05 -21.73 34.05
N GLU A 109 -18.29 -22.82 34.24
CA GLU A 109 -18.45 -23.70 35.40
C GLU A 109 -17.86 -23.04 36.66
N PRO A 110 -18.42 -23.28 37.85
CA PRO A 110 -17.94 -22.69 39.08
C PRO A 110 -16.86 -23.59 39.71
N SER A 111 -15.63 -23.08 39.82
CA SER A 111 -14.64 -23.63 40.75
C SER A 111 -14.23 -22.57 41.77
N SER A 112 -14.71 -22.79 42.99
CA SER A 112 -14.30 -22.14 44.23
C SER A 112 -12.87 -22.49 44.62
N SER A 113 -12.07 -21.51 45.06
CA SER A 113 -11.35 -21.61 46.34
C SER A 113 -10.62 -20.32 46.68
N ALA A 114 -10.73 -19.94 47.95
CA ALA A 114 -10.18 -18.76 48.60
C ALA A 114 -8.65 -18.73 48.69
N ARG A 115 -8.08 -17.52 48.80
CA ARG A 115 -6.97 -17.15 49.72
C ARG A 115 -6.66 -15.64 49.63
N THR A 116 -7.04 -14.89 50.66
CA THR A 116 -6.16 -14.30 51.70
C THR A 116 -5.14 -13.25 51.22
N GLY A 117 -5.56 -11.99 51.34
CA GLY A 117 -4.84 -10.84 51.90
C GLY A 117 -3.32 -10.70 51.76
N GLN A 118 -2.91 -9.55 51.23
CA GLN A 118 -1.77 -8.79 51.75
C GLN A 118 -1.92 -7.30 51.42
N LYS A 119 -2.32 -6.52 52.44
CA LYS A 119 -2.14 -5.07 52.46
C LYS A 119 -0.65 -4.79 52.64
N ARG A 120 0.00 -4.15 51.67
CA ARG A 120 1.25 -3.44 51.91
C ARG A 120 0.97 -1.93 51.93
N LYS A 121 1.33 -1.37 53.08
CA LYS A 121 1.28 0.05 53.45
C LYS A 121 2.73 0.52 53.36
N TYR A 122 3.06 1.32 52.36
CA TYR A 122 4.29 2.12 52.36
C TYR A 122 3.89 3.58 52.30
N GLY A 123 4.20 4.28 53.39
CA GLY A 123 4.33 5.73 53.42
C GLY A 123 5.78 6.13 53.19
N GLY A 124 5.96 7.41 52.89
CA GLY A 124 7.24 8.08 52.63
C GLY A 124 7.14 8.80 51.29
N GLY A 125 7.18 10.13 51.17
CA GLY A 125 7.84 11.13 52.01
C GLY A 125 8.99 11.73 51.20
N GLY A 126 8.94 13.03 50.93
CA GLY A 126 9.96 13.81 50.22
C GLY A 126 9.49 14.18 48.81
N GLY A 127 9.29 15.45 48.44
CA GLY A 127 10.05 16.64 48.81
C GLY A 127 11.16 16.83 47.79
N GLY A 128 10.92 17.65 46.77
CA GLY A 128 11.88 17.86 45.68
C GLY A 128 11.38 18.80 44.60
N LEU A 129 11.19 20.07 44.96
CA LEU A 129 11.05 21.19 44.04
C LEU A 129 12.31 21.31 43.17
N LEU A 130 12.24 20.93 41.89
CA LEU A 130 13.08 21.51 40.84
C LEU A 130 12.26 21.62 39.55
N ARG A 131 11.69 22.82 39.39
CA ARG A 131 10.97 23.30 38.22
C ARG A 131 12.03 23.69 37.18
N GLY A 132 12.37 22.76 36.29
CA GLY A 132 13.15 23.03 35.10
C GLY A 132 12.21 23.32 33.95
N ASP A 133 12.05 24.60 33.62
CA ASP A 133 11.31 25.04 32.44
C ASP A 133 12.13 24.66 31.20
N VAL A 134 11.86 23.47 30.66
CA VAL A 134 12.38 23.01 29.37
C VAL A 134 11.48 23.63 28.30
N TYR A 135 12.03 24.61 27.59
CA TYR A 135 11.42 25.14 26.36
C TYR A 135 11.42 24.00 25.33
N HIS A 136 10.26 23.39 25.13
CA HIS A 136 10.01 22.61 23.92
C HIS A 136 9.88 23.61 22.78
N ASP A 137 10.95 23.77 22.01
CA ASP A 137 10.88 24.33 20.67
C ASP A 137 9.91 23.45 19.88
N ALA A 138 8.67 23.93 19.76
CA ALA A 138 7.67 23.38 18.86
C ALA A 138 8.10 23.77 17.45
N ASP A 139 8.98 22.96 16.86
CA ASP A 139 9.16 22.92 15.42
C ASP A 139 7.85 22.40 14.82
N ASP A 140 6.90 23.31 14.62
CA ASP A 140 5.69 23.14 13.82
C ASP A 140 6.14 22.92 12.36
N ASP A 141 6.62 21.71 12.06
CA ASP A 141 6.68 21.18 10.71
C ASP A 141 5.24 20.94 10.23
N ASP A 142 4.58 22.04 9.85
CA ASP A 142 3.33 22.10 9.09
C ASP A 142 3.57 21.53 7.67
N ASN A 143 4.03 20.28 7.60
CA ASN A 143 4.15 19.56 6.36
C ASN A 143 2.73 19.20 5.92
N ASP A 144 2.15 20.11 5.16
CA ASP A 144 0.83 20.11 4.51
C ASP A 144 0.68 18.85 3.64
N SER A 145 0.50 17.73 4.32
CA SER A 145 0.49 16.39 3.76
C SER A 145 -0.85 16.24 3.09
N THR A 146 -0.91 16.58 1.81
CA THR A 146 -2.06 16.32 0.95
C THR A 146 -2.33 14.82 0.97
N GLY A 147 -3.24 14.43 1.86
CA GLY A 147 -3.58 13.04 2.11
C GLY A 147 -4.32 12.46 0.92
N GLU A 148 -3.72 11.45 0.29
CA GLU A 148 -4.40 10.63 -0.70
C GLU A 148 -5.10 9.48 0.02
N TYR A 149 -6.43 9.43 -0.11
CA TYR A 149 -7.28 8.46 0.57
C TYR A 149 -7.80 7.42 -0.42
N LEU A 150 -7.80 6.14 -0.03
CA LEU A 150 -8.51 5.10 -0.79
C LEU A 150 -9.99 5.13 -0.44
N THR A 151 -10.81 5.27 -1.46
CA THR A 151 -12.26 5.15 -1.42
C THR A 151 -12.68 4.02 -2.34
N GLY A 152 -13.89 3.51 -2.15
CA GLY A 152 -14.37 2.45 -3.01
C GLY A 152 -15.70 1.84 -2.62
N VAL A 153 -16.11 0.86 -3.41
CA VAL A 153 -17.37 0.12 -3.22
C VAL A 153 -17.10 -1.37 -3.24
N VAL A 154 -17.66 -2.08 -2.28
CA VAL A 154 -17.71 -3.55 -2.23
C VAL A 154 -19.04 -4.02 -2.79
N ILE A 155 -18.99 -5.00 -3.69
CA ILE A 155 -20.15 -5.70 -4.21
C ILE A 155 -20.07 -7.14 -3.72
N ASN A 156 -21.06 -7.57 -2.93
CA ASN A 156 -21.17 -8.95 -2.47
C ASN A 156 -22.33 -9.65 -3.16
N MET A 157 -22.06 -10.85 -3.68
CA MET A 157 -23.06 -11.75 -4.24
C MET A 157 -23.03 -13.07 -3.48
N ILE A 158 -24.05 -13.31 -2.67
CA ILE A 158 -24.16 -14.49 -1.82
C ILE A 158 -25.11 -15.48 -2.49
N TYR A 159 -24.55 -16.62 -2.87
CA TYR A 159 -25.28 -17.78 -3.37
C TYR A 159 -25.39 -18.84 -2.26
N ASP A 160 -26.17 -19.90 -2.47
CA ASP A 160 -26.31 -20.97 -1.47
C ASP A 160 -24.98 -21.62 -1.09
N LYS A 161 -24.10 -21.83 -2.07
CA LYS A 161 -22.87 -22.62 -1.90
C LYS A 161 -21.59 -21.78 -1.94
N THR A 162 -21.67 -20.51 -2.31
CA THR A 162 -20.49 -19.66 -2.50
C THR A 162 -20.81 -18.18 -2.39
N THR A 163 -19.78 -17.38 -2.09
CA THR A 163 -19.86 -15.93 -2.08
C THR A 163 -18.86 -15.38 -3.07
N TYR A 164 -19.36 -14.64 -4.05
CA TYR A 164 -18.53 -13.84 -4.94
C TYR A 164 -18.45 -12.42 -4.43
N ARG A 165 -17.28 -11.80 -4.64
CA ARG A 165 -17.01 -10.46 -4.16
C ARG A 165 -16.24 -9.67 -5.20
N PHE A 166 -16.60 -8.41 -5.34
CA PHE A 166 -15.87 -7.43 -6.12
C PHE A 166 -15.59 -6.21 -5.25
N VAL A 167 -14.45 -5.57 -5.47
CA VAL A 167 -14.12 -4.31 -4.83
C VAL A 167 -13.60 -3.37 -5.90
N LEU A 168 -14.21 -2.20 -6.03
CA LEU A 168 -13.73 -1.11 -6.88
C LEU A 168 -13.08 -0.07 -5.98
N LEU A 169 -11.79 0.18 -6.19
CA LEU A 169 -10.99 1.15 -5.44
C LEU A 169 -10.53 2.28 -6.35
N THR A 170 -10.56 3.50 -5.82
CA THR A 170 -9.94 4.69 -6.42
C THR A 170 -9.29 5.51 -5.31
N THR A 171 -8.48 6.49 -5.67
CA THR A 171 -8.01 7.50 -4.74
C THR A 171 -8.79 8.79 -4.88
N THR A 172 -8.92 9.50 -3.76
CA THR A 172 -9.41 10.88 -3.69
C THR A 172 -8.33 11.74 -3.08
N ASN A 173 -7.99 12.82 -3.78
CA ASN A 173 -7.14 13.86 -3.23
C ASN A 173 -8.05 14.89 -2.57
N THR A 174 -8.04 14.89 -1.24
CA THR A 174 -8.71 15.95 -0.50
C THR A 174 -7.74 17.12 -0.46
N THR A 175 -7.78 17.99 -1.46
CA THR A 175 -7.21 19.32 -1.31
C THR A 175 -8.09 20.06 -0.33
N THR A 176 -7.78 19.94 0.96
CA THR A 176 -8.24 20.88 1.97
C THR A 176 -7.65 22.22 1.58
N SER A 177 -8.33 22.94 0.69
CA SER A 177 -8.02 24.34 0.46
C SER A 177 -8.03 24.98 1.85
N PRO A 178 -6.93 25.60 2.30
CA PRO A 178 -6.88 26.23 3.61
C PRO A 178 -7.98 27.27 3.63
N LEU A 179 -9.09 26.93 4.26
CA LEU A 179 -10.30 27.72 4.25
C LEU A 179 -9.99 28.96 5.07
N ASP A 180 -9.85 30.08 4.37
CA ASP A 180 -9.90 31.45 4.87
C ASP A 180 -9.75 31.59 6.39
N SER A 181 -8.51 31.45 6.88
CA SER A 181 -8.17 32.16 8.11
C SER A 181 -8.40 33.64 7.81
N PRO A 182 -9.35 34.34 8.45
CA PRO A 182 -9.53 35.76 8.24
C PRO A 182 -8.25 36.44 8.71
N SER A 183 -7.36 36.73 7.76
CA SER A 183 -6.17 37.55 7.93
C SER A 183 -6.66 38.90 8.43
N THR A 184 -6.67 39.06 9.74
CA THR A 184 -6.88 40.35 10.37
C THR A 184 -5.65 41.18 10.05
N THR A 185 -5.78 42.02 9.03
CA THR A 185 -4.83 43.06 8.68
C THR A 185 -4.47 43.89 9.92
N LYS A 186 -3.30 43.62 10.51
CA LYS A 186 -2.62 44.55 11.42
C LYS A 186 -1.21 44.84 10.90
N LYS A 187 -1.16 45.93 10.15
CA LYS A 187 -0.10 46.95 10.09
C LYS A 187 1.35 46.47 10.15
N ALA A 188 1.94 46.46 8.96
CA ALA A 188 3.25 47.03 8.63
C ALA A 188 4.08 47.59 9.80
N ARG A 189 5.26 47.01 10.01
CA ARG A 189 6.46 47.77 10.40
C ARG A 189 7.71 47.16 9.78
N THR A 190 8.30 47.96 8.91
CA THR A 190 9.57 47.81 8.18
C THR A 190 10.79 47.75 9.11
N THR A 191 11.73 46.83 8.81
CA THR A 191 13.21 46.95 8.90
C THR A 191 13.78 45.70 8.21
N ARG A 192 14.19 45.74 6.93
CA ARG A 192 15.48 46.14 6.34
C ARG A 192 16.63 45.13 6.56
N SER A 193 17.07 44.58 5.40
CA SER A 193 18.39 44.01 5.01
C SER A 193 18.85 42.62 5.50
N SER A 194 18.89 41.65 4.57
CA SER A 194 20.15 41.05 4.08
C SER A 194 19.91 40.25 2.79
N PRO A 195 20.67 40.48 1.68
CA PRO A 195 20.58 39.67 0.46
C PRO A 195 21.64 38.57 0.49
N ARG A 196 21.24 37.31 0.70
CA ARG A 196 22.12 36.16 0.48
C ARG A 196 21.66 35.41 -0.77
N ASN A 197 22.37 35.69 -1.86
CA ASN A 197 22.28 34.95 -3.12
C ASN A 197 22.60 33.47 -2.87
N ARG A 198 21.59 32.60 -2.90
CA ARG A 198 21.77 31.17 -3.13
C ARG A 198 21.09 30.83 -4.45
N THR A 199 21.87 31.00 -5.52
CA THR A 199 21.64 30.37 -6.82
C THR A 199 21.95 28.89 -6.69
N GLY A 200 20.89 28.10 -6.60
CA GLY A 200 20.93 26.64 -6.57
C GLY A 200 19.53 26.13 -6.86
N SER A 201 18.99 26.46 -8.03
CA SER A 201 17.73 25.92 -8.53
C SER A 201 17.92 24.43 -8.81
N HIS A 202 17.72 23.61 -7.78
CA HIS A 202 17.40 22.22 -7.97
C HIS A 202 16.01 22.21 -8.62
N ILE A 203 15.99 22.10 -9.94
CA ILE A 203 14.82 21.67 -10.68
C ILE A 203 14.62 20.22 -10.23
N GLN A 204 13.93 20.02 -9.11
CA GLN A 204 13.16 18.80 -8.93
C GLN A 204 12.12 18.91 -10.04
N GLU A 205 12.29 18.10 -11.08
CA GLU A 205 11.17 17.67 -11.91
C GLU A 205 10.13 17.15 -10.94
N ALA A 206 9.21 18.02 -10.55
CA ALA A 206 7.93 17.63 -10.04
C ALA A 206 7.33 16.79 -11.16
N GLN A 207 7.56 15.47 -11.08
CA GLN A 207 6.73 14.49 -11.74
C GLN A 207 5.33 14.92 -11.37
N SER A 208 4.65 15.59 -12.31
CA SER A 208 3.26 15.98 -12.11
C SER A 208 2.59 14.67 -11.76
N VAL A 209 2.11 14.56 -10.52
CA VAL A 209 1.26 13.46 -10.09
C VAL A 209 0.03 13.62 -10.97
N THR A 210 0.11 13.05 -12.17
CA THR A 210 -1.01 12.96 -13.08
C THR A 210 -2.03 12.24 -12.24
N ASN A 211 -3.10 12.93 -11.88
CA ASN A 211 -4.25 12.35 -11.22
C ASN A 211 -4.78 11.26 -12.13
N THR A 212 -4.18 10.08 -12.04
CA THR A 212 -4.63 8.92 -12.80
C THR A 212 -5.90 8.53 -12.11
N ASN A 213 -7.02 8.92 -12.70
CA ASN A 213 -8.35 8.41 -12.40
C ASN A 213 -8.38 6.92 -12.78
N ALA A 214 -7.48 6.10 -12.25
CA ALA A 214 -7.48 4.67 -12.43
C ALA A 214 -8.37 4.07 -11.37
N ILE A 215 -9.14 3.06 -11.74
CA ILE A 215 -9.88 2.23 -10.77
C ILE A 215 -9.21 0.87 -10.72
N LEU A 216 -8.90 0.42 -9.51
CA LEU A 216 -8.46 -0.95 -9.25
C LEU A 216 -9.68 -1.81 -8.92
N LEU A 217 -9.92 -2.84 -9.73
CA LEU A 217 -10.98 -3.82 -9.54
C LEU A 217 -10.39 -5.12 -8.99
N LEU A 218 -10.75 -5.46 -7.75
CA LEU A 218 -10.41 -6.73 -7.12
C LEU A 218 -11.60 -7.69 -7.27
N ALA A 219 -11.38 -8.86 -7.87
CA ALA A 219 -12.45 -9.81 -8.15
C ALA A 219 -12.16 -11.20 -7.58
N LYS A 220 -13.07 -11.69 -6.73
CA LYS A 220 -13.18 -13.07 -6.26
C LYS A 220 -14.48 -13.66 -6.81
N CYS A 221 -14.44 -14.16 -8.03
CA CYS A 221 -15.62 -14.67 -8.74
C CYS A 221 -15.24 -15.75 -9.76
N ASN A 222 -16.26 -16.41 -10.32
CA ASN A 222 -16.09 -17.27 -11.50
C ASN A 222 -16.18 -16.42 -12.80
N PRO A 223 -15.80 -16.97 -13.97
CA PRO A 223 -15.84 -16.23 -15.23
C PRO A 223 -17.22 -15.70 -15.64
N SER A 224 -18.30 -16.44 -15.35
CA SER A 224 -19.68 -16.02 -15.69
C SER A 224 -20.14 -14.80 -14.89
N THR A 225 -19.89 -14.82 -13.58
CA THR A 225 -20.20 -13.69 -12.69
C THR A 225 -19.31 -12.49 -13.00
N TYR A 226 -18.04 -12.71 -13.34
CA TYR A 226 -17.16 -11.64 -13.83
C TYR A 226 -17.75 -10.97 -15.08
N LYS A 227 -18.09 -11.76 -16.11
CA LYS A 227 -18.72 -11.28 -17.35
C LYS A 227 -20.02 -10.53 -17.10
N SER A 228 -20.78 -10.97 -16.10
CA SER A 228 -22.05 -10.31 -15.74
C SER A 228 -21.81 -8.94 -15.12
N LEU A 229 -20.79 -8.79 -14.27
CA LEU A 229 -20.39 -7.48 -13.75
C LEU A 229 -19.85 -6.57 -14.86
N THR A 230 -18.96 -7.06 -15.72
CA THR A 230 -18.40 -6.22 -16.80
C THR A 230 -19.49 -5.78 -17.78
N THR A 231 -20.44 -6.66 -18.12
CA THR A 231 -21.62 -6.29 -18.92
C THR A 231 -22.49 -5.23 -18.22
N TYR A 232 -22.65 -5.32 -16.90
CA TYR A 232 -23.36 -4.31 -16.12
C TYR A 232 -22.62 -2.95 -16.14
N LEU A 233 -21.29 -2.97 -15.99
CA LEU A 233 -20.47 -1.78 -16.04
C LEU A 233 -20.53 -1.11 -17.42
N ASP A 234 -20.48 -1.89 -18.49
CA ASP A 234 -20.67 -1.43 -19.86
C ASP A 234 -22.04 -0.78 -20.06
N THR A 235 -23.11 -1.50 -19.73
CA THR A 235 -24.48 -1.00 -19.96
C THR A 235 -24.89 0.18 -19.07
N THR A 236 -24.37 0.26 -17.85
CA THR A 236 -24.78 1.29 -16.87
C THR A 236 -23.85 2.49 -16.88
N PHE A 237 -22.54 2.26 -17.03
CA PHE A 237 -21.52 3.30 -16.94
C PHE A 237 -20.81 3.57 -18.26
N SER A 238 -21.15 2.87 -19.36
CA SER A 238 -20.47 3.00 -20.66
C SER A 238 -18.97 2.69 -20.55
N ILE A 239 -18.63 1.64 -19.80
CA ILE A 239 -17.26 1.13 -19.66
C ILE A 239 -17.15 -0.17 -20.46
N PRO A 240 -16.63 -0.12 -21.71
CA PRO A 240 -16.46 -1.31 -22.52
C PRO A 240 -15.58 -2.35 -21.82
N GLU A 241 -15.82 -3.64 -22.09
CA GLU A 241 -14.99 -4.72 -21.56
C GLU A 241 -13.50 -4.56 -21.92
N THR A 242 -13.20 -3.92 -23.06
CA THR A 242 -11.83 -3.61 -23.50
C THR A 242 -11.10 -2.62 -22.60
N CYS A 243 -11.82 -1.83 -21.81
CA CYS A 243 -11.23 -0.91 -20.83
C CYS A 243 -10.91 -1.60 -19.50
N ILE A 244 -11.31 -2.86 -19.30
CA ILE A 244 -11.06 -3.63 -18.09
C ILE A 244 -9.98 -4.67 -18.39
N THR A 245 -8.75 -4.37 -18.02
CA THR A 245 -7.59 -5.23 -18.33
C THR A 245 -7.03 -5.87 -17.07
N PRO A 246 -6.51 -7.12 -17.13
CA PRO A 246 -5.81 -7.71 -16.00
C PRO A 246 -4.58 -6.87 -15.63
N LEU A 247 -4.46 -6.48 -14.36
CA LEU A 247 -3.30 -5.75 -13.87
C LEU A 247 -2.13 -6.74 -13.76
N LYS A 248 -1.00 -6.44 -14.41
CA LYS A 248 0.19 -7.32 -14.42
C LYS A 248 1.36 -6.62 -13.75
N PRO A 249 1.53 -6.74 -12.42
CA PRO A 249 2.61 -6.06 -11.71
C PRO A 249 3.98 -6.40 -12.28
N SER A 250 4.79 -5.38 -12.56
CA SER A 250 6.17 -5.58 -13.04
C SER A 250 7.06 -6.16 -11.93
N ALA A 251 8.18 -6.78 -12.31
CA ALA A 251 9.13 -7.31 -11.32
C ALA A 251 9.76 -6.19 -10.45
N GLN A 252 9.91 -4.98 -11.01
CA GLN A 252 10.38 -3.80 -10.29
C GLN A 252 9.33 -3.33 -9.28
N PHE A 253 8.06 -3.31 -9.67
CA PHE A 253 6.95 -3.01 -8.78
C PHE A 253 6.88 -4.01 -7.60
N LEU A 254 7.03 -5.31 -7.88
CA LEU A 254 7.07 -6.33 -6.83
C LEU A 254 8.24 -6.11 -5.86
N GLN A 255 9.43 -5.76 -6.36
CA GLN A 255 10.58 -5.42 -5.50
C GLN A 255 10.29 -4.19 -4.64
N HIS A 256 9.78 -3.13 -5.26
CA HIS A 256 9.45 -1.87 -4.57
C HIS A 256 8.42 -2.10 -3.47
N THR A 257 7.35 -2.83 -3.76
CA THR A 257 6.30 -3.11 -2.76
C THR A 257 6.80 -3.97 -1.61
N LEU A 258 7.64 -4.97 -1.86
CA LEU A 258 8.28 -5.75 -0.80
C LEU A 258 9.18 -4.86 0.07
N GLU A 259 10.01 -4.02 -0.57
CA GLU A 259 10.89 -3.08 0.12
C GLU A 259 10.09 -2.13 1.02
N THR A 260 9.10 -1.44 0.46
CA THR A 260 8.24 -0.50 1.20
C THR A 260 7.52 -1.19 2.35
N TYR A 261 7.00 -2.40 2.14
CA TYR A 261 6.31 -3.16 3.18
C TYR A 261 7.26 -3.56 4.32
N MET A 262 8.47 -4.01 3.99
CA MET A 262 9.48 -4.40 4.97
C MET A 262 10.02 -3.20 5.73
N SER A 263 10.34 -2.09 5.04
CA SER A 263 10.84 -0.86 5.66
C SER A 263 9.84 -0.27 6.62
N SER A 264 8.60 -0.06 6.18
CA SER A 264 7.54 0.49 7.04
C SER A 264 7.30 -0.38 8.27
N THR A 265 7.14 -1.69 8.10
CA THR A 265 6.92 -2.61 9.22
C THR A 265 8.12 -2.64 10.17
N TYR A 266 9.34 -2.70 9.64
CA TYR A 266 10.55 -2.76 10.45
C TYR A 266 10.81 -1.46 11.23
N GLN A 267 10.57 -0.31 10.59
CA GLN A 267 10.68 1.00 11.24
C GLN A 267 9.67 1.15 12.38
N GLU A 268 8.40 0.81 12.16
CA GLU A 268 7.35 0.86 13.21
C GLU A 268 7.68 -0.06 14.39
N LEU A 269 8.13 -1.30 14.10
CA LEU A 269 8.57 -2.24 15.13
C LEU A 269 9.81 -1.75 15.90
N THR A 270 10.65 -0.91 15.29
CA THR A 270 11.84 -0.35 15.93
C THR A 270 11.49 0.89 16.75
N ARG A 271 10.54 1.71 16.30
CA ARG A 271 10.11 2.94 16.98
C ARG A 271 9.52 2.65 18.36
N HIS A 272 8.67 1.62 18.47
CA HIS A 272 8.06 1.22 19.74
C HIS A 272 9.05 0.66 20.77
N ALA A 273 10.26 0.24 20.36
CA ALA A 273 11.23 -0.32 21.28
C ALA A 273 11.90 0.73 22.18
N TYR A 274 11.88 2.01 21.83
CA TYR A 274 12.57 3.08 22.56
C TYR A 274 11.68 3.85 23.55
N ASP A 275 10.37 3.69 23.46
CA ASP A 275 9.40 4.45 24.28
C ASP A 275 9.17 3.82 25.67
N GLY A 276 9.52 2.53 25.83
CA GLY A 276 9.51 1.85 27.12
C GLY A 276 10.80 2.14 27.89
N GLY A 277 10.88 3.31 28.53
CA GLY A 277 12.05 3.83 29.27
C GLY A 277 12.51 3.05 30.51
N ASP A 278 12.37 1.73 30.53
CA ASP A 278 12.91 0.88 31.59
C ASP A 278 14.29 0.36 31.15
N ASP A 279 15.32 1.19 31.38
CA ASP A 279 16.75 0.97 31.12
C ASP A 279 17.37 -0.10 32.04
N SER A 280 16.62 -1.17 32.31
CA SER A 280 17.11 -2.34 33.00
C SER A 280 17.85 -3.20 31.98
N GLY A 281 19.16 -2.96 31.85
CA GLY A 281 20.09 -3.54 30.87
C GLY A 281 20.29 -5.06 30.88
N ASP A 282 19.21 -5.83 30.93
CA ASP A 282 19.22 -7.27 30.69
C ASP A 282 19.07 -7.56 29.19
N ASN A 283 20.21 -7.69 28.52
CA ASN A 283 20.40 -8.01 27.10
C ASN A 283 19.93 -9.44 26.72
N SER A 284 18.96 -10.00 27.43
CA SER A 284 18.40 -11.31 27.14
C SER A 284 17.70 -11.29 25.79
N LEU A 285 18.33 -11.93 24.79
CA LEU A 285 17.84 -12.19 23.43
C LEU A 285 16.50 -12.97 23.35
N HIS A 286 15.83 -13.19 24.48
CA HIS A 286 14.58 -13.93 24.54
C HIS A 286 13.36 -13.03 24.31
N ALA A 287 12.83 -13.10 23.09
CA ALA A 287 11.45 -12.78 22.73
C ALA A 287 10.97 -11.36 23.10
N THR A 288 11.71 -10.32 22.68
CA THR A 288 11.11 -8.97 22.65
C THR A 288 9.83 -9.02 21.80
N PRO A 289 8.75 -8.30 22.17
CA PRO A 289 7.48 -8.28 21.42
C PRO A 289 7.69 -7.93 19.94
N ARG A 290 8.74 -7.16 19.65
CA ARG A 290 9.26 -6.91 18.30
C ARG A 290 9.51 -8.18 17.49
N SER A 291 10.20 -9.17 18.05
CA SER A 291 10.52 -10.43 17.36
C SER A 291 9.29 -11.29 17.09
N ALA A 292 8.34 -11.31 18.04
CA ALA A 292 7.09 -12.04 17.91
C ALA A 292 6.20 -11.44 16.81
N ASN A 293 6.06 -10.10 16.80
CA ASN A 293 5.34 -9.38 15.75
C ASN A 293 6.01 -9.50 14.39
N PHE A 294 7.34 -9.38 14.32
CA PHE A 294 8.05 -9.58 13.06
C PHE A 294 7.79 -10.99 12.48
N LYS A 295 7.81 -12.01 13.34
CA LYS A 295 7.51 -13.40 12.96
C LYS A 295 6.05 -13.60 12.56
N SER A 296 5.09 -12.96 13.23
CA SER A 296 3.67 -13.08 12.89
C SER A 296 3.36 -12.43 11.54
N ILE A 297 4.04 -11.32 11.20
CA ILE A 297 3.85 -10.58 9.95
C ILE A 297 4.56 -11.26 8.78
N PHE A 298 5.82 -11.65 8.92
CA PHE A 298 6.61 -12.19 7.82
C PHE A 298 6.55 -13.72 7.73
N GLY A 299 6.49 -14.43 8.85
CA GLY A 299 6.52 -15.88 8.90
C GLY A 299 7.71 -16.46 8.14
N THR A 300 7.46 -17.09 7.00
CA THR A 300 8.51 -17.42 6.02
C THR A 300 8.29 -16.58 4.77
N LEU A 301 9.23 -15.70 4.46
CA LEU A 301 9.21 -14.91 3.24
C LEU A 301 9.63 -15.80 2.07
N ARG A 302 8.70 -16.07 1.16
CA ARG A 302 8.94 -16.83 -0.07
C ARG A 302 8.91 -15.91 -1.28
N MET A 303 9.99 -15.91 -2.05
CA MET A 303 10.12 -15.20 -3.31
C MET A 303 10.26 -16.21 -4.44
N THR A 304 9.43 -16.11 -5.47
CA THR A 304 9.56 -16.93 -6.69
C THR A 304 10.22 -16.09 -7.79
N ILE A 305 11.34 -16.57 -8.30
CA ILE A 305 12.04 -16.03 -9.46
C ILE A 305 11.65 -16.85 -10.68
N SER A 306 11.15 -16.20 -11.73
CA SER A 306 10.89 -16.84 -13.02
C SER A 306 12.04 -16.59 -13.99
N PHE A 307 12.33 -17.57 -14.85
CA PHE A 307 13.38 -17.48 -15.86
C PHE A 307 12.77 -17.27 -17.25
N ALA A 308 13.32 -16.33 -18.01
CA ALA A 308 13.01 -16.22 -19.42
C ALA A 308 13.69 -17.38 -20.19
N PRO A 309 13.02 -18.01 -21.17
CA PRO A 309 13.72 -18.89 -22.11
C PRO A 309 14.84 -18.11 -22.82
N PRO A 310 16.03 -18.69 -23.10
CA PRO A 310 16.40 -20.11 -23.02
C PRO A 310 17.35 -20.48 -21.87
N VAL A 311 17.51 -19.64 -20.83
CA VAL A 311 18.58 -19.73 -19.79
C VAL A 311 18.86 -21.18 -19.33
N ALA A 312 17.80 -21.95 -19.06
CA ALA A 312 17.86 -23.41 -19.06
C ALA A 312 16.46 -23.98 -19.42
N PRO A 313 16.32 -24.87 -20.43
CA PRO A 313 15.01 -25.34 -20.91
C PRO A 313 14.12 -25.99 -19.86
N LYS A 314 14.72 -26.53 -18.79
CA LYS A 314 14.02 -27.22 -17.69
C LYS A 314 13.80 -26.35 -16.45
N LEU A 315 14.50 -25.23 -16.31
CA LEU A 315 14.39 -24.37 -15.14
C LEU A 315 13.38 -23.25 -15.40
N LYS A 316 12.14 -23.45 -14.94
CA LYS A 316 11.05 -22.47 -15.12
C LYS A 316 11.03 -21.41 -14.03
N SER A 317 11.30 -21.84 -12.80
CA SER A 317 11.27 -20.98 -11.62
C SER A 317 12.20 -21.48 -10.52
N LEU A 318 12.61 -20.57 -9.66
CA LEU A 318 13.36 -20.82 -8.43
C LEU A 318 12.61 -20.19 -7.27
N ASP A 319 12.31 -20.99 -6.25
CA ASP A 319 11.72 -20.50 -5.00
C ASP A 319 12.83 -20.28 -3.98
N VAL A 320 12.87 -19.08 -3.39
CA VAL A 320 13.77 -18.69 -2.31
C VAL A 320 12.93 -18.48 -1.07
N GLU A 321 13.16 -19.26 -0.03
CA GLU A 321 12.45 -19.19 1.25
C GLU A 321 13.39 -18.67 2.34
N LEU A 322 12.96 -17.62 3.03
CA LEU A 322 13.69 -16.96 4.10
C LEU A 322 12.84 -16.96 5.38
N PRO A 323 13.22 -17.74 6.40
CA PRO A 323 12.57 -17.68 7.70
C PRO A 323 12.67 -16.27 8.30
N SER A 324 11.64 -15.84 9.03
CA SER A 324 11.60 -14.52 9.67
C SER A 324 12.79 -14.26 10.58
N GLU A 325 13.28 -15.30 11.28
CA GLU A 325 14.42 -15.22 12.18
C GLU A 325 15.70 -14.88 11.40
N THR A 326 15.92 -15.54 10.28
CA THR A 326 17.03 -15.28 9.37
C THR A 326 16.97 -13.87 8.80
N LEU A 327 15.77 -13.46 8.40
CA LEU A 327 15.54 -12.11 7.87
C LEU A 327 15.83 -11.05 8.93
N LEU A 328 15.37 -11.24 10.16
CA LEU A 328 15.63 -10.31 11.27
C LEU A 328 17.12 -10.22 11.61
N ILE A 329 17.85 -11.34 11.60
CA ILE A 329 19.30 -11.36 11.77
C ILE A 329 19.98 -10.51 10.70
N ALA A 330 19.63 -10.71 9.42
CA ALA A 330 20.22 -9.97 8.30
C ALA A 330 19.99 -8.45 8.44
N LEU A 331 18.79 -8.03 8.84
CA LEU A 331 18.46 -6.62 9.04
C LEU A 331 19.24 -6.01 10.22
N ASN A 332 19.35 -6.73 11.33
CA ASN A 332 20.07 -6.27 12.53
C ASN A 332 21.60 -6.22 12.30
N GLU A 333 22.17 -7.17 11.57
CA GLU A 333 23.59 -7.16 11.19
C GLU A 333 23.94 -5.90 10.40
N ASN A 334 23.09 -5.52 9.43
CA ASN A 334 23.28 -4.30 8.65
C ASN A 334 23.11 -3.03 9.50
N GLN A 335 22.14 -2.99 10.41
CA GLN A 335 21.96 -1.85 11.31
C GLN A 335 23.19 -1.61 12.20
N ASN A 336 23.83 -2.69 12.65
CA ASN A 336 25.06 -2.61 13.44
C ASN A 336 26.30 -2.20 12.62
N GLN A 337 26.33 -2.52 11.33
CA GLN A 337 27.39 -2.07 10.43
C GLN A 337 27.30 -0.56 10.18
N ASN A 338 26.11 -0.05 9.87
CA ASN A 338 25.91 1.38 9.62
C ASN A 338 26.33 2.24 10.83
N ARG A 339 25.96 1.83 12.05
CA ARG A 339 26.36 2.54 13.29
C ARG A 339 27.86 2.69 13.50
N ARG A 340 28.69 1.85 12.88
CA ARG A 340 30.15 1.94 12.99
C ARG A 340 30.75 2.89 11.96
N GLU A 341 30.09 3.06 10.82
CA GLU A 341 30.56 3.89 9.71
C GLU A 341 30.12 5.37 9.88
N ASP A 342 29.00 5.62 10.57
CA ASP A 342 28.45 6.98 10.77
C ASP A 342 29.23 7.86 11.77
N SER A 343 30.34 7.37 12.34
CA SER A 343 31.14 8.15 13.30
C SER A 343 31.96 9.28 12.66
N ASP A 344 32.09 9.32 11.32
CA ASP A 344 32.98 10.24 10.59
C ASP A 344 32.27 11.38 9.83
N GLY A 345 30.98 11.63 10.11
CA GLY A 345 30.43 13.00 10.07
C GLY A 345 30.00 13.63 8.75
N ASP A 346 30.03 12.95 7.59
CA ASP A 346 29.42 13.46 6.35
C ASP A 346 28.17 12.65 5.99
N GLY A 347 27.06 13.02 6.64
CA GLY A 347 25.75 12.39 6.56
C GLY A 347 25.01 12.63 5.25
N ASP A 348 25.50 12.08 4.15
CA ASP A 348 24.62 11.73 3.03
C ASP A 348 24.00 10.36 3.33
N GLY A 349 22.89 10.42 4.08
CA GLY A 349 22.13 9.29 4.62
C GLY A 349 21.58 8.40 3.51
N ASN A 350 22.45 7.63 2.88
CA ASN A 350 22.11 6.59 1.95
C ASN A 350 21.46 5.46 2.76
N GLU A 351 20.18 5.62 3.07
CA GLU A 351 19.34 4.61 3.70
C GLU A 351 19.50 3.33 2.89
N ARG A 352 20.39 2.43 3.38
CA ARG A 352 20.71 1.20 2.66
C ARG A 352 19.41 0.45 2.52
N LYS A 353 18.91 0.43 1.28
CA LYS A 353 17.69 -0.24 0.87
C LYS A 353 17.63 -1.64 1.48
N ILE A 354 16.58 -1.94 2.22
CA ILE A 354 16.41 -3.23 2.90
C ILE A 354 16.58 -4.41 1.93
N MET A 355 16.09 -4.26 0.70
CA MET A 355 16.25 -5.30 -0.32
C MET A 355 17.70 -5.55 -0.73
N ALA A 356 18.57 -4.53 -0.67
CA ALA A 356 20.00 -4.70 -0.90
C ALA A 356 20.67 -5.51 0.20
N VAL A 357 20.25 -5.32 1.46
CA VAL A 357 20.71 -6.13 2.59
C VAL A 357 20.32 -7.59 2.41
N VAL A 358 19.05 -7.85 2.09
CA VAL A 358 18.54 -9.21 1.87
C VAL A 358 19.25 -9.87 0.69
N ALA A 359 19.42 -9.15 -0.42
CA ALA A 359 20.12 -9.66 -1.60
C ALA A 359 21.59 -10.00 -1.30
N ALA A 360 22.32 -9.09 -0.65
CA ALA A 360 23.71 -9.31 -0.27
C ALA A 360 23.86 -10.47 0.72
N TRP A 361 22.92 -10.60 1.67
CA TRP A 361 22.93 -11.70 2.64
C TRP A 361 22.76 -13.06 1.94
N ILE A 362 21.83 -13.16 0.98
CA ILE A 362 21.62 -14.38 0.18
C ILE A 362 22.86 -14.67 -0.67
N GLU A 363 23.41 -13.67 -1.35
CA GLU A 363 24.60 -13.81 -2.19
C GLU A 363 25.78 -14.33 -1.36
N ASN A 364 26.05 -13.73 -0.20
CA ASN A 364 27.16 -14.10 0.67
C ASN A 364 27.05 -15.55 1.20
N ARG A 365 25.82 -16.05 1.41
CA ARG A 365 25.59 -17.39 1.96
C ARG A 365 25.47 -18.49 0.90
N THR A 366 25.01 -18.14 -0.30
CA THR A 366 24.65 -19.13 -1.33
C THR A 366 25.42 -18.96 -2.65
N GLY A 367 26.08 -17.82 -2.85
CA GLY A 367 26.63 -17.40 -4.14
C GLY A 367 25.58 -16.94 -5.16
N LEU A 368 24.30 -16.91 -4.78
CA LEU A 368 23.19 -16.60 -5.70
C LEU A 368 22.90 -15.10 -5.75
N LYS A 369 23.11 -14.49 -6.92
CA LYS A 369 22.74 -13.11 -7.20
C LYS A 369 21.28 -13.02 -7.66
N LEU A 370 20.39 -12.62 -6.75
CA LEU A 370 18.97 -12.46 -7.06
C LEU A 370 18.66 -11.09 -7.70
N PRO A 371 17.65 -11.00 -8.58
CA PRO A 371 17.23 -9.75 -9.19
C PRO A 371 16.36 -8.92 -8.22
N LEU A 372 16.90 -8.57 -7.05
CA LEU A 372 16.20 -7.80 -6.00
C LEU A 372 16.65 -6.35 -5.88
N THR A 373 17.77 -6.01 -6.55
CA THR A 373 18.40 -4.68 -6.51
C THR A 373 18.57 -4.10 -7.90
N GLN A 374 17.80 -4.60 -8.88
CA GLN A 374 17.84 -4.05 -10.23
C GLN A 374 17.30 -2.63 -10.17
N LYS A 375 18.22 -1.65 -10.03
CA LYS A 375 17.94 -0.30 -10.48
C LYS A 375 17.44 -0.47 -11.90
N ALA A 376 16.25 0.04 -12.18
CA ALA A 376 15.73 0.07 -13.54
C ALA A 376 16.91 0.49 -14.41
N MET A 377 17.27 -0.36 -15.38
CA MET A 377 18.19 0.06 -16.42
C MET A 377 17.43 1.12 -17.18
N THR A 378 17.36 2.34 -16.63
CA THR A 378 17.20 3.52 -17.43
C THR A 378 18.42 3.49 -18.32
N THR A 379 18.23 2.96 -19.51
CA THR A 379 18.95 3.34 -20.72
C THR A 379 18.73 4.84 -20.91
N GLU A 380 19.21 5.64 -19.97
CA GLU A 380 19.70 6.96 -20.29
C GLU A 380 20.89 6.68 -21.20
N ASN A 381 20.59 6.71 -22.50
CA ASN A 381 21.56 7.06 -23.51
C ASN A 381 22.11 8.44 -23.11
N LYS A 382 23.01 8.48 -22.14
CA LYS A 382 24.04 9.51 -22.08
C LYS A 382 24.88 9.22 -23.32
N SER A 383 24.40 9.72 -24.46
CA SER A 383 25.26 10.09 -25.55
C SER A 383 26.35 10.93 -24.90
N HIS A 384 27.52 10.33 -24.84
CA HIS A 384 28.73 10.97 -24.43
C HIS A 384 29.01 12.01 -25.51
N ASP A 385 28.36 13.18 -25.41
CA ASP A 385 28.76 14.40 -26.11
C ASP A 385 30.07 14.86 -25.47
N ASP A 386 31.12 14.08 -25.73
CA ASP A 386 32.49 14.55 -25.74
C ASP A 386 32.64 15.44 -26.97
N VAL A 387 31.96 16.59 -26.94
CA VAL A 387 32.24 17.69 -27.85
C VAL A 387 33.54 18.30 -27.36
N GLY A 388 34.62 17.75 -27.90
CA GLY A 388 35.95 18.31 -27.83
C GLY A 388 35.90 19.82 -28.05
N LYS A 389 36.38 20.55 -27.05
CA LYS A 389 36.91 21.89 -27.25
C LYS A 389 38.20 21.76 -28.06
N GLU A 390 38.08 21.56 -29.37
CA GLU A 390 39.21 21.75 -30.27
C GLU A 390 39.08 23.08 -31.02
N ASN A 391 40.18 23.81 -30.97
CA ASN A 391 40.33 25.17 -31.45
C ASN A 391 40.04 25.29 -32.95
N ARG A 392 39.26 26.31 -33.28
CA ARG A 392 39.07 26.87 -34.62
C ARG A 392 40.42 27.13 -35.32
N ARG A 393 40.54 26.66 -36.56
CA ARG A 393 41.12 27.42 -37.67
C ARG A 393 40.17 27.33 -38.88
N PRO A 394 39.89 28.43 -39.59
CA PRO A 394 39.15 28.37 -40.83
C PRO A 394 40.14 28.19 -41.99
N ASP A 395 39.88 27.25 -42.89
CA ASP A 395 40.26 27.44 -44.29
C ASP A 395 39.32 26.68 -45.23
N LEU A 396 39.10 27.34 -46.36
CA LEU A 396 38.18 27.07 -47.44
C LEU A 396 38.41 25.70 -48.10
N GLN A 397 37.33 25.01 -48.47
CA GLN A 397 37.09 24.68 -49.88
C GLN A 397 35.71 24.09 -50.14
N GLU A 398 35.04 24.68 -51.13
CA GLU A 398 33.91 24.12 -51.86
C GLU A 398 34.27 22.75 -52.43
N ASN A 399 33.35 21.79 -52.37
CA ASN A 399 33.05 20.99 -53.55
C ASN A 399 31.71 20.27 -53.43
N MET A 400 30.94 20.41 -54.51
CA MET A 400 29.71 19.71 -54.78
C MET A 400 29.98 18.22 -55.02
N SER A 401 29.13 17.36 -54.46
CA SER A 401 28.74 16.11 -55.14
C SER A 401 27.46 15.57 -54.53
N GLU A 402 26.40 15.66 -55.33
CA GLU A 402 25.18 14.87 -55.21
C GLU A 402 25.51 13.36 -55.13
N LYS A 403 24.85 12.67 -54.19
CA LYS A 403 24.56 11.23 -54.27
C LYS A 403 23.39 10.93 -53.35
N GLU A 404 22.20 10.90 -53.94
CA GLU A 404 21.46 9.66 -54.22
C GLU A 404 21.15 8.84 -52.95
N SER A 405 19.93 9.08 -52.45
CA SER A 405 18.93 8.05 -52.15
C SER A 405 19.47 6.64 -51.88
N LYS A 406 19.61 6.32 -50.59
CA LYS A 406 19.45 4.95 -50.11
C LYS A 406 18.33 4.93 -49.09
N GLU A 407 17.27 4.22 -49.47
CA GLU A 407 16.15 3.82 -48.64
C GLU A 407 16.63 3.44 -47.24
N ALA A 408 16.20 4.23 -46.26
CA ALA A 408 16.29 3.87 -44.86
C ALA A 408 15.34 2.69 -44.65
N ALA A 409 15.91 1.49 -44.75
CA ALA A 409 15.28 0.29 -44.27
C ALA A 409 14.98 0.51 -42.78
N ASP A 410 13.69 0.44 -42.49
CA ASP A 410 13.03 0.25 -41.21
C ASP A 410 13.91 -0.63 -40.29
N GLU A 411 14.80 0.01 -39.52
CA GLU A 411 15.49 -0.62 -38.39
C GLU A 411 14.40 -0.91 -37.37
N SER A 412 13.78 -2.09 -37.51
CA SER A 412 12.88 -2.66 -36.53
C SER A 412 13.66 -2.74 -35.22
N VAL A 413 13.49 -1.73 -34.37
CA VAL A 413 14.08 -1.64 -33.05
C VAL A 413 13.69 -2.92 -32.33
N ALA A 414 14.66 -3.83 -32.19
CA ALA A 414 14.44 -5.10 -31.53
C ALA A 414 13.90 -4.81 -30.12
N PRO A 415 12.82 -5.48 -29.67
CA PRO A 415 12.28 -5.24 -28.36
C PRO A 415 13.38 -5.42 -27.31
N PRO A 416 13.43 -4.55 -26.29
CA PRO A 416 14.48 -4.57 -25.29
C PRO A 416 14.61 -5.99 -24.69
N PRO A 417 15.83 -6.48 -24.49
CA PRO A 417 16.06 -7.84 -24.03
C PRO A 417 15.36 -8.06 -22.69
N ILE A 418 14.43 -9.01 -22.65
CA ILE A 418 13.73 -9.39 -21.42
C ILE A 418 14.79 -9.88 -20.41
N PRO A 419 14.81 -9.36 -19.18
CA PRO A 419 15.75 -9.83 -18.17
C PRO A 419 15.64 -11.35 -17.98
N PRO A 420 16.78 -12.08 -17.95
CA PRO A 420 16.78 -13.54 -17.87
C PRO A 420 16.14 -14.08 -16.59
N MET A 421 16.15 -13.28 -15.52
CA MET A 421 15.56 -13.59 -14.23
C MET A 421 14.68 -12.42 -13.78
N ARG A 422 13.48 -12.73 -13.27
CA ARG A 422 12.57 -11.71 -12.74
C ARG A 422 11.79 -12.24 -11.54
N LEU A 423 11.63 -11.40 -10.53
CA LEU A 423 10.73 -11.67 -9.41
C LEU A 423 9.29 -11.76 -9.94
N SER A 424 8.64 -12.91 -9.74
CA SER A 424 7.28 -13.17 -10.25
C SER A 424 6.24 -13.32 -9.17
N ARG A 425 6.64 -13.61 -7.92
CA ARG A 425 5.73 -13.78 -6.79
C ARG A 425 6.43 -13.50 -5.47
N ILE A 426 5.69 -12.92 -4.54
CA ILE A 426 6.07 -12.72 -3.13
C ILE A 426 4.98 -13.35 -2.26
N MET A 427 5.38 -14.04 -1.21
CA MET A 427 4.49 -14.54 -0.17
C MET A 427 5.13 -14.34 1.19
N SER A 428 4.37 -13.79 2.13
CA SER A 428 4.68 -13.72 3.55
C SER A 428 3.49 -14.24 4.36
N ALA A 429 3.57 -14.22 5.69
CA ALA A 429 2.41 -14.50 6.52
C ALA A 429 1.30 -13.45 6.37
N ALA A 430 1.64 -12.18 6.15
CA ALA A 430 0.68 -11.09 6.06
C ALA A 430 0.04 -10.92 4.67
N TYR A 431 0.78 -11.19 3.58
CA TYR A 431 0.24 -11.04 2.24
C TYR A 431 0.92 -11.93 1.19
N ALA A 432 0.28 -12.07 0.04
CA ALA A 432 0.87 -12.69 -1.15
C ALA A 432 0.47 -11.89 -2.39
N ILE A 433 1.44 -11.62 -3.28
CA ILE A 433 1.24 -10.90 -4.54
C ILE A 433 1.98 -11.61 -5.68
N SER A 434 1.41 -11.62 -6.89
CA SER A 434 2.06 -12.16 -8.08
C SER A 434 2.00 -11.23 -9.29
N SER A 435 2.96 -11.40 -10.20
CA SER A 435 3.02 -10.77 -11.52
C SER A 435 1.83 -11.14 -12.44
N GLU A 436 1.07 -12.17 -12.08
CA GLU A 436 -0.19 -12.54 -12.76
C GLU A 436 -1.40 -11.73 -12.27
N GLY A 437 -1.18 -10.74 -11.40
CA GLY A 437 -2.28 -9.92 -10.87
C GLY A 437 -3.10 -10.64 -9.82
N ARG A 438 -2.46 -11.45 -8.95
CA ARG A 438 -3.13 -12.03 -7.79
C ARG A 438 -2.65 -11.39 -6.50
N LEU A 439 -3.58 -11.07 -5.60
CA LEU A 439 -3.30 -10.50 -4.29
C LEU A 439 -4.10 -11.21 -3.20
N LYS A 440 -3.50 -11.48 -2.05
CA LYS A 440 -4.18 -11.98 -0.86
C LYS A 440 -3.59 -11.33 0.38
N PHE A 441 -4.45 -10.87 1.28
CA PHE A 441 -4.08 -10.48 2.64
C PHE A 441 -4.48 -11.58 3.63
N SER A 442 -3.73 -11.74 4.72
CA SER A 442 -4.05 -12.70 5.80
C SER A 442 -4.62 -11.99 7.02
N ALA A 443 -5.81 -12.39 7.47
CA ALA A 443 -6.39 -11.83 8.70
C ALA A 443 -5.55 -12.19 9.91
N LYS A 444 -4.99 -13.41 9.94
CA LYS A 444 -4.16 -13.91 11.05
C LYS A 444 -3.00 -12.98 11.40
N ALA A 445 -2.24 -12.51 10.42
CA ALA A 445 -1.11 -11.62 10.68
C ALA A 445 -1.57 -10.28 11.27
N MET A 446 -2.73 -9.79 10.81
CA MET A 446 -3.35 -8.58 11.30
C MET A 446 -3.84 -8.74 12.75
N GLU A 447 -4.57 -9.83 13.06
CA GLU A 447 -5.11 -10.13 14.39
C GLU A 447 -3.99 -10.29 15.45
N MET A 448 -2.88 -10.93 15.07
CA MET A 448 -1.73 -11.13 15.96
C MET A 448 -1.06 -9.82 16.40
N CYS A 449 -1.21 -8.74 15.63
CA CYS A 449 -0.68 -7.42 15.99
C CYS A 449 -1.69 -6.54 16.73
N GLU A 450 -2.94 -7.00 16.95
CA GLU A 450 -3.94 -6.27 17.73
C GLU A 450 -3.81 -6.56 19.24
N HIS A 451 -3.39 -7.77 19.62
CA HIS A 451 -3.51 -8.27 21.00
C HIS A 451 -2.44 -7.75 21.98
N ASP A 452 -1.35 -7.14 21.49
CA ASP A 452 -0.26 -6.68 22.37
C ASP A 452 -0.62 -5.40 23.16
N ARG A 453 -1.77 -4.77 22.89
CA ARG A 453 -2.18 -3.50 23.52
C ARG A 453 -3.19 -3.65 24.66
N ASP A 454 -3.84 -4.80 24.78
CA ASP A 454 -4.90 -5.04 25.78
C ASP A 454 -4.36 -5.11 27.22
N ASP A 455 -3.04 -5.29 27.42
CA ASP A 455 -2.43 -5.43 28.76
C ASP A 455 -2.05 -4.08 29.40
N LEU A 456 -2.20 -2.95 28.69
CA LEU A 456 -1.84 -1.61 29.21
C LEU A 456 -2.95 -0.94 30.04
N GLY A 457 -4.00 -1.68 30.42
CA GLY A 457 -5.01 -1.21 31.37
C GLY A 457 -5.83 0.00 30.87
N HIS A 458 -6.01 0.14 29.56
CA HIS A 458 -6.85 1.20 29.00
C HIS A 458 -8.31 1.05 29.44
N ASP A 459 -8.93 2.20 29.72
CA ASP A 459 -10.31 2.28 30.20
C ASP A 459 -11.26 1.71 29.13
N PRO A 460 -12.09 0.69 29.44
CA PRO A 460 -13.04 0.10 28.49
C PRO A 460 -14.10 1.08 27.96
N HIS A 461 -14.07 2.35 28.40
CA HIS A 461 -14.94 3.41 27.92
C HIS A 461 -14.33 4.33 26.86
N GLU A 462 -13.02 4.26 26.56
CA GLU A 462 -12.48 4.95 25.40
C GLU A 462 -12.84 4.18 24.13
N SER A 463 -13.59 4.85 23.25
CA SER A 463 -14.26 4.31 22.07
C SER A 463 -13.39 3.40 21.20
N ASP A 464 -13.93 2.22 20.86
CA ASP A 464 -13.34 1.17 19.99
C ASP A 464 -12.81 1.68 18.63
N ASP A 465 -13.20 2.88 18.18
CA ASP A 465 -12.90 3.37 16.83
C ASP A 465 -11.44 3.89 16.65
N ILE A 466 -10.74 4.27 17.73
CA ILE A 466 -9.35 4.78 17.65
C ILE A 466 -8.32 3.64 17.49
N TYR A 467 -8.69 2.41 17.86
CA TYR A 467 -7.73 1.30 17.90
C TYR A 467 -7.37 0.75 16.51
N ASP A 468 -8.22 1.00 15.49
CA ASP A 468 -8.01 0.40 14.15
C ASP A 468 -6.90 1.09 13.34
N GLU A 469 -6.57 2.35 13.64
CA GLU A 469 -5.54 3.13 12.92
C GLU A 469 -4.12 2.69 13.28
N ASN A 470 -3.94 2.03 14.43
CA ASN A 470 -2.64 1.68 14.97
C ASN A 470 -2.11 0.31 14.53
N ASN A 471 -2.91 -0.47 13.80
CA ASN A 471 -2.45 -1.77 13.32
C ASN A 471 -1.47 -1.61 12.15
N MET A 472 -0.18 -1.83 12.41
CA MET A 472 0.89 -1.68 11.41
C MET A 472 0.68 -2.55 10.16
N VAL A 473 0.08 -3.74 10.29
CA VAL A 473 -0.22 -4.63 9.14
C VAL A 473 -1.31 -4.02 8.27
N ARG A 474 -2.36 -3.43 8.88
CA ARG A 474 -3.40 -2.71 8.13
C ARG A 474 -2.81 -1.51 7.39
N LYS A 475 -1.94 -0.73 8.04
CA LYS A 475 -1.23 0.42 7.44
C LYS A 475 -0.33 0.00 6.27
N ALA A 476 0.43 -1.08 6.44
CA ALA A 476 1.29 -1.63 5.38
C ALA A 476 0.48 -2.19 4.19
N ASN A 477 -0.61 -2.92 4.47
CA ASN A 477 -1.53 -3.41 3.43
C ASN A 477 -2.22 -2.25 2.69
N TYR A 478 -2.58 -1.18 3.40
CA TYR A 478 -3.17 0.02 2.82
C TYR A 478 -2.21 0.70 1.85
N THR A 479 -0.96 0.88 2.30
CA THR A 479 0.13 1.41 1.46
C THR A 479 0.32 0.55 0.21
N LEU A 480 0.31 -0.79 0.35
CA LEU A 480 0.38 -1.70 -0.79
C LEU A 480 -0.76 -1.48 -1.80
N LEU A 481 -2.01 -1.33 -1.34
CA LEU A 481 -3.14 -1.08 -2.25
C LEU A 481 -3.03 0.27 -2.96
N ARG A 482 -2.51 1.30 -2.29
CA ARG A 482 -2.25 2.62 -2.89
C ARG A 482 -1.20 2.52 -4.00
N GLU A 483 -0.10 1.83 -3.74
CA GLU A 483 0.92 1.57 -4.77
C GLU A 483 0.36 0.76 -5.95
N MET A 484 -0.52 -0.22 -5.68
CA MET A 484 -1.19 -0.97 -6.74
C MET A 484 -2.09 -0.11 -7.62
N LEU A 485 -2.75 0.90 -7.03
CA LEU A 485 -3.56 1.84 -7.80
C LEU A 485 -2.69 2.77 -8.66
N ARG A 486 -1.54 3.22 -8.14
CA ARG A 486 -0.55 3.99 -8.90
C ARG A 486 0.00 3.19 -10.07
N GLU A 487 0.33 1.93 -9.85
CA GLU A 487 0.77 1.02 -10.90
C GLU A 487 -0.32 0.77 -11.95
N ALA A 488 -1.57 0.66 -11.52
CA ALA A 488 -2.71 0.60 -12.44
C ALA A 488 -2.81 1.87 -13.29
N GLY A 489 -2.65 3.05 -12.69
CA GLY A 489 -2.57 4.32 -13.40
C GLY A 489 -1.43 4.38 -14.41
N ARG A 490 -0.24 3.90 -14.02
CA ARG A 490 0.94 3.83 -14.89
C ARG A 490 0.72 2.92 -16.10
N GLN A 491 0.17 1.72 -15.89
CA GLN A 491 -0.14 0.78 -16.98
C GLN A 491 -1.22 1.27 -17.94
N ASN A 492 -2.10 2.17 -17.48
CA ASN A 492 -3.13 2.78 -18.34
C ASN A 492 -2.60 3.97 -19.17
N ALA A 493 -1.44 4.52 -18.80
CA ALA A 493 -0.81 5.61 -19.52
C ALA A 493 0.15 5.13 -20.64
N GLU A 494 0.58 3.87 -20.57
CA GLU A 494 1.33 3.14 -21.62
C GLU A 494 0.38 2.64 -22.72
#